data_AF-A0A4Y8I9Y9-F1
#
_entry.id   AF-A0A4Y8I9Y9-F1
#
_cell.length_a   1.000
_cell.length_b   1.000
_cell.length_c   1.000
_cell.angle_alpha   90.00
_cell.angle_beta   90.00
_cell.angle_gamma   90.00
#
_symmetry.space_group_name_H-M   'P 1'
#
loop_
_entity.id
_entity.type
_entity.pdbx_description
1 polymer ?
#
loop_
_entity_poly.entity_id
_entity_poly.type
_entity_poly.pdbx_seq_one_letter_code
_entity_poly.pdbx_strand_id
1 'polypeptide(L)' 'TYDIYNKVITLCDALADSEGFTTLEKRLISVGLRHGTTLHTSLHWKGFYKIKNELEGLLNKSIYKLLPGVEDSIYTSIDH' A
#
# COMPACT_ATOMS: atom_id res chain seq x y z
N THR A 1 0.60 -14.81 -17.67
CA THR A 1 -0.30 -14.91 -16.50
C THR A 1 0.30 -14.11 -15.37
N TYR A 2 -0.36 -13.03 -14.95
CA TYR A 2 0.14 -12.22 -13.83
C TYR A 2 -0.14 -12.98 -12.53
N ASP A 3 0.90 -13.66 -12.04
CA ASP A 3 0.82 -14.55 -10.89
C ASP A 3 0.40 -13.81 -9.62
N ILE A 4 -0.43 -14.45 -8.80
CA ILE A 4 -0.90 -13.90 -7.53
C ILE A 4 0.26 -13.60 -6.58
N TYR A 5 1.35 -14.36 -6.66
CA TYR A 5 2.56 -14.06 -5.89
C TYR A 5 3.17 -12.69 -6.25
N ASN A 6 3.19 -12.32 -7.53
CA ASN A 6 3.66 -10.99 -7.95
C ASN A 6 2.75 -9.87 -7.42
N LYS A 7 1.43 -10.12 -7.35
CA LYS A 7 0.48 -9.16 -6.75
C LYS A 7 0.74 -8.98 -5.26
N VAL A 8 0.97 -10.07 -4.53
CA VAL A 8 1.31 -10.03 -3.10
C VAL A 8 2.59 -9.24 -2.89
N ILE A 9 3.67 -9.55 -3.63
CA ILE A 9 4.95 -8.84 -3.51
C ILE A 9 4.78 -7.35 -3.82
N THR A 10 4.10 -7.02 -4.91
CA THR A 10 3.84 -5.63 -5.31
C THR A 10 3.08 -4.85 -4.24
N LEU A 11 2.09 -5.48 -3.61
CA LEU A 11 1.32 -4.83 -2.55
C LEU A 11 2.15 -4.71 -1.26
N CYS A 12 2.94 -5.72 -0.90
CA CYS A 12 3.82 -5.68 0.26
C CYS A 12 4.85 -4.55 0.17
N ASP A 13 5.48 -4.36 -1.00
CA ASP A 13 6.40 -3.23 -1.25
C ASP A 13 5.70 -1.88 -1.06
N ALA A 14 4.44 -1.77 -1.47
CA ALA A 14 3.64 -0.56 -1.30
C ALA A 14 3.06 -0.36 0.11
N LEU A 15 3.19 -1.35 0.99
CA LEU A 15 2.73 -1.31 2.38
C LEU A 15 3.88 -1.24 3.39
N ALA A 16 5.13 -1.23 2.93
CA ALA A 16 6.30 -1.15 3.79
C ALA A 16 7.03 0.20 3.66
N ASP A 17 7.53 0.70 4.79
CA ASP A 17 8.47 1.81 4.87
C ASP A 17 9.62 1.49 5.86
N SER A 18 10.41 2.50 6.25
CA SER A 18 11.56 2.31 7.15
C SER A 18 11.15 1.93 8.57
N GLU A 19 9.93 2.27 8.99
CA GLU A 19 9.41 2.05 10.35
C GLU A 19 8.56 0.78 10.44
N GLY A 20 8.30 0.10 9.32
CA GLY A 20 7.58 -1.17 9.25
C GLY A 20 6.43 -1.13 8.27
N PHE A 21 5.30 -1.72 8.66
CA PHE A 21 4.09 -1.72 7.83
C PHE A 21 3.27 -0.44 8.03
N THR A 22 2.75 0.09 6.94
CA THR A 22 1.89 1.27 6.90
C THR A 22 0.65 1.02 6.04
N THR A 23 -0.33 1.90 6.11
CA THR A 23 -1.47 1.91 5.18
C THR A 23 -1.04 2.35 3.78
N LEU A 24 -1.75 1.85 2.76
CA LEU A 24 -1.52 2.22 1.37
C LEU A 24 -1.72 3.73 1.19
N GLU A 25 -2.76 4.28 1.80
CA GLU A 25 -3.10 5.70 1.81
C GLU A 25 -1.90 6.55 2.23
N LYS A 26 -1.30 6.21 3.38
CA LYS A 26 -0.16 6.94 3.93
C LYS A 26 1.07 6.78 3.05
N ARG A 27 1.37 5.57 2.58
CA ARG A 27 2.56 5.31 1.75
C ARG A 27 2.50 6.05 0.42
N LEU A 28 1.35 6.04 -0.25
CA LEU A 28 1.16 6.72 -1.53
C LEU A 28 1.31 8.24 -1.40
N ILE A 29 0.78 8.83 -0.32
CA ILE A 29 0.95 10.25 -0.03
C ILE A 29 2.42 10.58 0.29
N SER A 30 3.08 9.81 1.16
CA SER A 30 4.50 10.00 1.48
C SER A 30 5.40 9.97 0.23
N VAL A 31 5.19 8.99 -0.64
CA VAL A 31 5.94 8.88 -1.91
C VAL A 31 5.62 10.05 -2.85
N GLY A 32 4.35 10.44 -2.96
CA GLY A 32 3.93 11.57 -3.80
C GLY A 32 4.48 12.92 -3.31
N LEU A 33 4.64 13.11 -2.00
CA LEU A 33 5.25 14.32 -1.44
C LEU A 33 6.76 14.37 -1.70
N ARG A 34 7.49 13.25 -1.55
CA ARG A 34 8.95 13.21 -1.78
C ARG A 34 9.35 13.34 -3.24
N HIS A 35 8.58 12.74 -4.14
CA HIS A 35 8.99 12.60 -5.55
C HIS A 35 8.10 13.40 -6.52
N GLY A 36 7.08 14.08 -5.99
CA GLY A 36 6.07 14.76 -6.79
C GLY A 36 5.04 13.80 -7.38
N THR A 37 4.05 14.37 -8.08
CA THR A 37 3.00 13.62 -8.78
C THR A 37 2.99 13.97 -10.26
N THR A 38 2.53 13.02 -11.07
CA THR A 38 2.41 13.16 -12.53
C THR A 38 0.97 12.86 -12.97
N LEU A 39 0.68 13.09 -14.26
CA LEU A 39 -0.60 12.70 -14.87
C LEU A 39 -0.95 11.21 -14.68
N HIS A 40 0.06 10.36 -14.47
CA HIS A 40 -0.11 8.91 -14.29
C HIS A 40 -0.20 8.48 -12.82
N THR A 41 0.08 9.35 -11.85
CA THR A 41 0.10 8.98 -10.43
C THR A 41 -1.23 8.39 -9.98
N SER A 42 -2.35 8.99 -10.37
CA SER A 42 -3.68 8.49 -10.01
C SER A 42 -3.97 7.09 -10.60
N LEU A 43 -3.44 6.79 -11.79
CA LEU A 43 -3.56 5.47 -12.42
C LEU A 43 -2.75 4.42 -11.66
N HIS A 44 -1.53 4.77 -11.23
CA HIS A 44 -0.68 3.90 -10.43
C HIS A 44 -1.32 3.58 -9.08
N TRP A 45 -1.88 4.59 -8.39
CA TRP A 45 -2.57 4.41 -7.12
C TRP A 45 -3.78 3.47 -7.27
N LYS A 46 -4.60 3.67 -8.31
CA LYS A 46 -5.71 2.75 -8.64
C LYS A 46 -5.23 1.32 -8.89
N GLY A 47 -4.03 1.14 -9.46
CA GLY A 47 -3.39 -0.16 -9.63
C GLY A 47 -3.18 -0.90 -8.30
N PHE A 48 -2.62 -0.23 -7.29
CA PHE A 48 -2.43 -0.81 -5.97
C PHE A 48 -3.76 -1.15 -5.29
N TYR A 49 -4.78 -0.27 -5.37
CA TYR A 49 -6.11 -0.58 -4.84
C TYR A 49 -6.77 -1.78 -5.53
N LYS A 50 -6.59 -1.94 -6.85
CA LYS A 50 -7.07 -3.12 -7.57
C LYS A 50 -6.44 -4.40 -7.03
N ILE A 51 -5.13 -4.38 -6.81
CA ILE A 51 -4.41 -5.51 -6.23
C ILE A 51 -4.90 -5.80 -4.80
N LYS A 52 -5.00 -4.77 -3.96
CA LYS A 52 -5.52 -4.88 -2.58
C LYS A 52 -6.90 -5.51 -2.55
N ASN A 53 -7.84 -5.02 -3.34
CA ASN A 53 -9.21 -5.53 -3.38
C ASN A 53 -9.29 -6.98 -3.86
N GLU A 54 -8.46 -7.37 -4.84
CA GLU A 54 -8.40 -8.75 -5.31
C GLU A 54 -7.89 -9.70 -4.21
N LEU A 55 -6.82 -9.32 -3.50
CA LEU A 55 -6.26 -10.12 -2.41
C LEU A 55 -7.21 -10.17 -1.20
N GLU A 56 -7.82 -9.05 -0.82
CA GLU A 56 -8.81 -9.01 0.26
C GLU A 56 -10.06 -9.84 -0.06
N GLY A 57 -10.47 -9.91 -1.33
CA GLY A 57 -11.54 -10.80 -1.79
C GLY A 57 -11.21 -12.29 -1.58
N LEU A 58 -9.95 -12.69 -1.78
CA LEU A 58 -9.50 -14.06 -1.52
C LEU A 58 -9.32 -14.34 -0.02
N LEU A 59 -8.92 -13.33 0.76
CA LEU A 59 -8.72 -13.44 2.21
C LEU A 59 -10.02 -13.37 3.02
N ASN A 60 -11.09 -12.81 2.42
CA ASN A 60 -12.35 -12.46 3.08
C ASN A 60 -12.15 -11.59 4.34
N LYS A 61 -11.12 -10.75 4.33
CA LYS A 61 -10.79 -9.77 5.38
C LYS A 61 -9.84 -8.74 4.83
N SER A 62 -9.71 -7.61 5.54
CA SER A 62 -8.73 -6.62 5.16
C SER A 62 -7.29 -7.14 5.33
N ILE A 63 -6.42 -6.80 4.38
CA ILE A 63 -4.98 -7.10 4.43
C ILE A 63 -4.34 -6.50 5.68
N TYR A 64 -4.83 -5.34 6.13
CA TYR A 64 -4.31 -4.66 7.33
C TYR A 64 -4.48 -5.51 8.60
N LYS A 65 -5.46 -6.42 8.65
CA LYS A 65 -5.61 -7.37 9.79
C LYS A 65 -4.50 -8.43 9.87
N LEU A 66 -3.65 -8.53 8.84
CA LEU A 66 -2.53 -9.46 8.77
C LEU A 66 -1.17 -8.78 9.03
N LEU A 67 -1.13 -7.45 9.11
CA LEU A 67 0.11 -6.68 9.19
C LEU A 67 0.30 -6.16 10.62
N PRO A 68 1.22 -6.74 11.42
CA PRO A 68 1.46 -6.30 12.79
C PRO A 68 1.97 -4.86 12.80
N GLY A 69 1.50 -4.05 13.76
CA GLY A 69 1.92 -2.66 13.93
C GLY A 69 1.36 -1.67 12.89
N VAL A 70 0.58 -2.12 11.90
CA VAL A 70 0.04 -1.22 10.86
C VAL A 70 -0.89 -0.14 11.44
N GLU A 71 -1.58 -0.44 12.54
CA GLU A 71 -2.45 0.53 13.22
C GLU A 71 -1.64 1.69 13.82
N ASP A 72 -0.45 1.40 14.36
CA ASP A 72 0.43 2.42 14.92
C ASP A 72 0.85 3.45 13.86
N SER A 73 0.99 3.02 12.60
CA SER A 73 1.33 3.90 11.48
C SER A 73 0.29 5.01 11.22
N ILE A 74 -0.96 4.82 11.65
CA ILE A 74 -2.05 5.79 11.48
C ILE A 74 -1.82 7.02 12.36
N TYR A 75 -1.15 6.84 13.49
CA TYR A 75 -0.90 7.89 14.47
C TYR A 75 0.42 8.64 14.26
N THR A 76 1.28 8.16 13.35
CA THR A 76 2.57 8.80 13.07
C THR A 76 2.44 9.85 11.96
N SER A 77 3.27 10.90 12.02
CA SER A 77 3.34 11.93 10.99
C SER A 77 3.80 11.35 9.64
N ILE A 78 3.47 12.05 8.55
CA ILE A 78 4.06 11.78 7.24
C ILE A 78 5.32 12.64 7.15
N ASP A 79 6.48 12.05 7.41
CA ASP A 79 7.74 12.79 7.30
C ASP A 79 8.02 13.10 5.81
N HIS A 80 8.40 14.36 5.58
CA HIS A 80 8.66 14.95 4.26
C HIS A 80 10.08 14.65 3.77
#